data_AF-A0A4Y8N6X9-F1
#
_entry.id   AF-A0A4Y8N6X9-F1
#
_cell.length_a   1.000
_cell.length_b   1.000
_cell.length_c   1.000
_cell.angle_alpha   90.00
_cell.angle_beta   90.00
_cell.angle_gamma   90.00
#
_symmetry.space_group_name_H-M   'P 1'
#
loop_
_entity.id
_entity.type
_entity.pdbx_description
1 polymer ?
#
loop_
_entity_poly.entity_id
_entity_poly.type
_entity_poly.pdbx_seq_one_letter_code
_entity_poly.pdbx_strand_id
1 'polypeptide(L)'
;MENLGKEAMKTIKRALMGVLAMSGLLFAGAALAVGDVPGGPAVNEINLQPPASKIAEELFSLHMFMLVLCLVIFVGVFGVMFYSIFAHRKSKGHKASNFHESTTVEIIWTIVPFIIVVLMALPATKTVVAMKDTTNADVTIKVTGYQWKWGYDYVKGPGEGINFLSTLATPRAETDGREPISTTYLQEVDNPLVVPVDKKIRIITTANDVVHSWYVPAFGVKQDAIPGFVRDTWFKADKVGTFRGFCTELCGKEHAFMPVVVEVLSADDYAKWVDTQKKKMAAGQDDPNKTYTMAELMERGGKVYASNCAVCHQPTGKGAGAFPALDGSKIANGAIAEHVSLVLKGKGAMPSWAPTLNDVEIASVITYERNSWGNHTGDILQPKQVADARNGKLPEGGNHLADAGAAASGAAGAEAATASAPAAAGSDSAATQAALPASIYFDTGKSTLPADAKAAVDAAAAYAKAHPDAKFALSGFTDATGSADLNAKLAKSRAEAVRDALKAAGIAEDHIILKKPETITGGSDAKEARRVQISAAASPAA
;
A
#
# COMPACT_ATOMS: atom_id res chain seq x y z
N MET A 1 28.00 -60.08 -41.29
CA MET A 1 27.10 -60.06 -40.13
C MET A 1 27.57 -59.12 -39.01
N GLU A 2 28.87 -58.91 -38.82
CA GLU A 2 29.41 -58.08 -37.73
C GLU A 2 29.09 -56.57 -37.81
N ASN A 3 29.03 -56.00 -39.02
CA ASN A 3 28.72 -54.57 -39.19
C ASN A 3 27.23 -54.24 -38.97
N LEU A 4 26.32 -55.19 -39.22
CA LEU A 4 24.87 -55.02 -38.98
C LEU A 4 24.54 -54.96 -37.48
N GLY A 5 25.28 -55.70 -36.64
CA GLY A 5 25.11 -55.66 -35.18
C GLY A 5 25.58 -54.35 -34.54
N LYS A 6 26.65 -53.74 -35.07
CA LYS A 6 27.19 -52.46 -34.56
C LYS A 6 26.26 -51.30 -34.84
N GLU A 7 25.66 -51.23 -36.04
CA GLU A 7 24.69 -50.18 -36.39
C GLU A 7 23.36 -50.35 -35.65
N ALA A 8 22.88 -51.59 -35.45
CA ALA A 8 21.70 -51.87 -34.63
C ALA A 8 21.91 -51.44 -33.17
N MET A 9 23.08 -51.76 -32.59
CA MET A 9 23.39 -51.39 -31.20
C MET A 9 23.60 -49.88 -31.01
N LYS A 10 24.11 -49.18 -32.03
CA LYS A 10 24.22 -47.71 -32.04
C LYS A 10 22.84 -47.04 -32.11
N THR A 11 21.92 -47.61 -32.87
CA THR A 11 20.53 -47.14 -32.98
C THR A 11 19.77 -47.35 -31.67
N ILE A 12 19.92 -48.51 -31.03
CA ILE A 12 19.32 -48.80 -29.72
C ILE A 12 19.86 -47.86 -28.64
N LYS A 13 21.19 -47.61 -28.59
CA LYS A 13 21.78 -46.65 -27.62
C LYS A 13 21.26 -45.23 -27.82
N ARG A 14 21.10 -44.77 -29.07
CA ARG A 14 20.52 -43.45 -29.38
C ARG A 14 19.05 -43.35 -28.99
N ALA A 15 18.26 -44.39 -29.23
CA ALA A 15 16.87 -44.46 -28.81
C ALA A 15 16.74 -44.45 -27.28
N LEU A 16 17.58 -45.22 -26.58
CA LEU A 16 17.60 -45.28 -25.11
C LEU A 16 18.04 -43.95 -24.49
N MET A 17 19.06 -43.28 -25.05
CA MET A 17 19.47 -41.93 -24.64
C MET A 17 18.36 -40.91 -24.92
N GLY A 18 17.64 -41.01 -26.04
CA GLY A 18 16.50 -40.16 -26.34
C GLY A 18 15.36 -40.34 -25.34
N VAL A 19 15.01 -41.58 -24.99
CA VAL A 19 13.97 -41.89 -23.99
C VAL A 19 14.38 -41.42 -22.60
N LEU A 20 15.65 -41.62 -22.20
CA LEU A 20 16.17 -41.14 -20.91
C LEU A 20 16.21 -39.60 -20.83
N ALA A 21 16.59 -38.92 -21.91
CA ALA A 21 16.56 -37.45 -21.97
C ALA A 21 15.12 -36.90 -21.91
N MET A 22 14.19 -37.53 -22.62
CA MET A 22 12.77 -37.14 -22.62
C MET A 22 12.12 -37.42 -21.26
N SER A 23 12.48 -38.54 -20.61
CA SER A 23 12.06 -38.85 -19.24
C SER A 23 12.65 -37.84 -18.25
N GLY A 24 13.93 -37.50 -18.38
CA GLY A 24 14.59 -36.48 -17.55
C GLY A 24 13.94 -35.10 -17.68
N LEU A 25 13.56 -34.68 -18.89
CA LEU A 25 12.82 -33.44 -19.14
C LEU A 25 11.40 -33.46 -18.53
N LEU A 26 10.70 -34.60 -18.60
CA LEU A 26 9.38 -34.77 -17.98
C LEU A 26 9.45 -34.75 -16.44
N PHE A 27 10.47 -35.40 -15.85
CA PHE A 27 10.69 -35.38 -14.40
C PHE A 27 11.17 -34.01 -13.90
N ALA A 28 11.97 -33.28 -14.69
CA ALA A 28 12.35 -31.90 -14.37
C ALA A 28 11.15 -30.94 -14.41
N GLY A 29 10.21 -31.14 -15.35
CA GLY A 29 8.95 -30.38 -15.40
C GLY A 29 8.04 -30.62 -14.19
N ALA A 30 8.00 -31.85 -13.67
CA ALA A 30 7.23 -32.18 -12.47
C ALA A 30 7.87 -31.64 -11.17
N ALA A 31 9.21 -31.58 -11.09
CA ALA A 31 9.93 -31.03 -9.94
C ALA A 31 9.86 -29.49 -9.82
N LEU A 32 9.45 -28.81 -10.90
CA LEU A 32 9.25 -27.35 -10.96
C LEU A 32 7.77 -26.94 -10.98
N ALA A 33 6.85 -27.89 -10.77
CA ALA A 33 5.42 -27.58 -10.75
C ALA A 33 5.10 -26.70 -9.53
N VAL A 34 4.70 -25.44 -9.78
CA VAL A 34 4.09 -24.59 -8.77
C VAL A 34 2.77 -25.26 -8.36
N GLY A 35 2.59 -25.50 -7.07
CA GLY A 35 1.35 -26.07 -6.54
C GLY A 35 0.24 -25.02 -6.44
N ASP A 36 -1.01 -25.46 -6.41
CA ASP A 36 -2.16 -24.59 -6.21
C ASP A 36 -2.08 -23.86 -4.85
N VAL A 37 -2.42 -22.57 -4.85
CA VAL A 37 -2.56 -21.80 -3.61
C VAL A 37 -3.96 -22.05 -3.06
N PRO A 38 -4.12 -22.54 -1.81
CA PRO A 38 -5.43 -22.76 -1.22
C PRO A 38 -6.29 -21.49 -1.27
N GLY A 39 -7.46 -21.57 -1.89
CA GLY A 39 -8.39 -20.43 -2.05
C GLY A 39 -7.86 -19.24 -2.85
N GLY A 40 -6.71 -19.40 -3.53
CA GLY A 40 -6.22 -18.53 -4.59
C GLY A 40 -6.50 -19.14 -5.97
N PRO A 41 -6.01 -18.51 -7.05
CA PRO A 41 -6.09 -19.09 -8.40
C PRO A 41 -5.28 -20.39 -8.47
N ALA A 42 -5.83 -21.40 -9.16
CA ALA A 42 -5.10 -22.64 -9.43
C ALA A 42 -4.09 -22.45 -10.57
N VAL A 43 -3.02 -23.23 -10.56
CA VAL A 43 -1.95 -23.11 -11.55
C VAL A 43 -2.46 -23.58 -12.91
N ASN A 44 -2.27 -22.72 -13.93
CA ASN A 44 -2.81 -22.90 -15.28
C ASN A 44 -4.35 -22.96 -15.35
N GLU A 45 -5.05 -22.41 -14.35
CA GLU A 45 -6.50 -22.28 -14.42
C GLU A 45 -6.90 -21.30 -15.54
N ILE A 46 -7.78 -21.76 -16.44
CA ILE A 46 -8.24 -21.00 -17.61
C ILE A 46 -9.68 -20.50 -17.48
N ASN A 47 -10.31 -20.75 -16.34
CA ASN A 47 -11.69 -20.36 -16.05
C ASN A 47 -11.75 -19.52 -14.76
N LEU A 48 -12.95 -19.10 -14.38
CA LEU A 48 -13.19 -18.47 -13.09
C LEU A 48 -12.89 -19.45 -11.94
N GLN A 49 -12.38 -18.92 -10.83
CA GLN A 49 -12.11 -19.67 -9.62
C GLN A 49 -13.37 -20.43 -9.15
N PRO A 50 -13.21 -21.61 -8.51
CA PRO A 50 -14.34 -22.37 -8.01
C PRO A 50 -15.18 -21.55 -7.01
N PRO A 51 -16.51 -21.49 -7.18
CA PRO A 51 -17.36 -20.68 -6.33
C PRO A 51 -17.36 -21.19 -4.88
N ALA A 52 -17.46 -20.25 -3.94
CA ALA A 52 -17.56 -20.47 -2.50
C ALA A 52 -18.70 -19.65 -1.87
N SER A 53 -19.60 -19.14 -2.71
CA SER A 53 -20.84 -18.47 -2.31
C SER A 53 -21.91 -18.71 -3.37
N LYS A 54 -23.18 -18.56 -2.99
CA LYS A 54 -24.29 -18.67 -3.95
C LYS A 54 -24.22 -17.68 -5.11
N ILE A 55 -23.81 -16.43 -4.85
CA ILE A 55 -23.65 -15.41 -5.88
C ILE A 55 -22.55 -15.80 -6.87
N ALA A 56 -21.41 -16.30 -6.38
CA ALA A 56 -20.33 -16.78 -7.24
C ALA A 56 -20.79 -17.95 -8.13
N GLU A 57 -21.62 -18.86 -7.60
CA GLU A 57 -22.19 -19.97 -8.38
C GLU A 57 -23.09 -19.46 -9.52
N GLU A 58 -23.95 -18.46 -9.25
CA GLU A 58 -24.78 -17.83 -10.28
C GLU A 58 -23.94 -17.13 -11.35
N LEU A 59 -22.91 -16.38 -10.94
CA LEU A 59 -21.97 -15.73 -11.87
C LEU A 59 -21.23 -16.77 -12.74
N PHE A 60 -20.78 -17.88 -12.14
CA PHE A 60 -20.13 -18.95 -12.87
C PHE A 60 -21.07 -19.60 -13.89
N SER A 61 -22.32 -19.88 -13.50
CA SER A 61 -23.33 -20.46 -14.40
C SER A 61 -23.67 -19.52 -15.56
N LEU A 62 -23.85 -18.22 -15.28
CA LEU A 62 -24.06 -17.19 -16.30
C LEU A 62 -22.86 -17.10 -17.25
N HIS A 63 -21.64 -17.11 -16.72
CA HIS A 63 -20.42 -17.10 -17.52
C HIS A 63 -20.36 -18.30 -18.47
N MET A 64 -20.65 -19.51 -17.98
CA MET A 64 -20.65 -20.73 -18.80
C MET A 64 -21.75 -20.71 -19.86
N PHE A 65 -22.96 -20.26 -19.51
CA PHE A 65 -24.04 -20.06 -20.46
C PHE A 65 -23.64 -19.10 -21.58
N MET A 66 -23.02 -17.97 -21.23
CA MET A 66 -22.53 -16.98 -22.18
C MET A 66 -21.42 -17.52 -23.07
N LEU A 67 -20.47 -18.29 -22.53
CA LEU A 67 -19.42 -18.91 -23.33
C LEU A 67 -19.97 -19.90 -24.36
N VAL A 68 -20.95 -20.74 -23.97
CA VAL A 68 -21.60 -21.67 -24.91
C VAL A 68 -22.32 -20.90 -26.02
N LEU A 69 -23.03 -19.84 -25.68
CA LEU A 69 -23.72 -18.99 -26.66
C LEU A 69 -22.75 -18.32 -27.62
N CYS A 70 -21.66 -17.73 -27.10
CA CYS A 70 -20.59 -17.15 -27.91
C CYS A 70 -19.96 -18.20 -28.83
N LEU A 71 -19.73 -19.43 -28.36
CA LEU A 71 -19.18 -20.52 -29.16
C LEU A 71 -20.12 -20.90 -30.32
N VAL A 72 -21.43 -20.98 -30.08
CA VAL A 72 -22.41 -21.29 -31.14
C VAL A 72 -22.41 -20.19 -32.20
N ILE A 73 -22.42 -18.92 -31.80
CA ILE A 73 -22.34 -17.79 -32.74
C ILE A 73 -21.01 -17.81 -33.50
N PHE A 74 -19.91 -18.04 -32.79
CA PHE A 74 -18.57 -18.14 -33.37
C PHE A 74 -18.53 -19.23 -34.45
N VAL A 75 -18.98 -20.44 -34.15
CA VAL A 75 -19.03 -21.55 -35.12
C VAL A 75 -19.95 -21.21 -36.31
N GLY A 76 -21.09 -20.56 -36.07
CA GLY A 76 -21.99 -20.13 -37.13
C GLY A 76 -21.34 -19.11 -38.08
N VAL A 77 -20.79 -18.02 -37.53
CA VAL A 77 -20.16 -16.94 -38.30
C VAL A 77 -18.91 -17.44 -39.03
N PHE A 78 -17.98 -18.09 -38.32
CA PHE A 78 -16.77 -18.63 -38.93
C PHE A 78 -17.08 -19.75 -39.91
N GLY A 79 -18.10 -20.57 -39.65
CA GLY A 79 -18.56 -21.61 -40.57
C GLY A 79 -19.01 -21.02 -41.91
N VAL A 80 -19.88 -20.00 -41.89
CA VAL A 80 -20.33 -19.31 -43.11
C VAL A 80 -19.15 -18.60 -43.80
N MET A 81 -18.26 -17.96 -43.04
CA MET A 81 -17.07 -17.31 -43.60
C MET A 81 -16.13 -18.30 -44.29
N PHE A 82 -15.77 -19.40 -43.62
CA PHE A 82 -14.90 -20.44 -44.19
C PHE A 82 -15.54 -21.14 -45.38
N TYR A 83 -16.85 -21.40 -45.31
CA TYR A 83 -17.62 -21.88 -46.46
C TYR A 83 -17.54 -20.90 -47.62
N SER A 84 -17.74 -19.60 -47.39
CA SER A 84 -17.65 -18.57 -48.41
C SER A 84 -16.26 -18.54 -49.06
N ILE A 85 -15.19 -18.52 -48.25
CA ILE A 85 -13.79 -18.56 -48.72
C ILE A 85 -13.52 -19.82 -49.54
N PHE A 86 -14.03 -20.98 -49.12
CA PHE A 86 -13.78 -22.25 -49.82
C PHE A 86 -14.61 -22.41 -51.11
N ALA A 87 -15.88 -22.03 -51.09
CA ALA A 87 -16.84 -22.27 -52.16
C ALA A 87 -16.87 -21.15 -53.21
N HIS A 88 -16.72 -19.89 -52.80
CA HIS A 88 -16.87 -18.71 -53.66
C HIS A 88 -15.53 -18.12 -54.12
N ARG A 89 -14.40 -18.80 -53.88
CA ARG A 89 -13.08 -18.31 -54.35
C ARG A 89 -12.99 -18.28 -55.88
N LYS A 90 -12.32 -17.24 -56.39
CA LYS A 90 -12.05 -17.04 -57.83
C LYS A 90 -11.39 -18.25 -58.50
N SER A 91 -10.49 -18.95 -57.80
CA SER A 91 -9.77 -20.12 -58.37
C SER A 91 -10.67 -21.32 -58.66
N LYS A 92 -11.89 -21.39 -58.11
CA LYS A 92 -12.89 -22.41 -58.48
C LYS A 92 -13.75 -22.00 -59.68
N GLY A 93 -13.50 -20.84 -60.29
CA GLY A 93 -14.31 -20.33 -61.39
C GLY A 93 -15.71 -19.87 -60.97
N HIS A 94 -15.92 -19.60 -59.67
CA HIS A 94 -17.21 -19.12 -59.17
C HIS A 94 -17.54 -17.75 -59.79
N LYS A 95 -18.74 -17.60 -60.35
CA LYS A 95 -19.24 -16.34 -60.91
C LYS A 95 -20.05 -15.62 -59.84
N ALA A 96 -19.69 -14.37 -59.52
CA ALA A 96 -20.42 -13.59 -58.53
C ALA A 96 -21.88 -13.37 -58.95
N SER A 97 -22.81 -13.51 -58.00
CA SER A 97 -24.20 -13.13 -58.18
C SER A 97 -24.36 -11.61 -58.08
N ASN A 98 -25.37 -11.06 -58.77
CA ASN A 98 -25.68 -9.63 -58.73
C ASN A 98 -26.97 -9.43 -57.92
N PHE A 99 -26.82 -9.03 -56.67
CA PHE A 99 -27.90 -8.54 -55.80
C PHE A 99 -27.31 -7.49 -54.86
N HIS A 100 -28.13 -6.55 -54.40
CA HIS A 100 -27.68 -5.47 -53.51
C HIS A 100 -28.14 -5.66 -52.06
N GLU A 101 -29.34 -6.23 -51.85
CA GLU A 101 -29.94 -6.37 -50.53
C GLU A 101 -30.89 -7.57 -50.46
N SER A 102 -31.28 -7.94 -49.24
CA SER A 102 -32.32 -8.92 -48.97
C SER A 102 -33.05 -8.54 -47.69
N THR A 103 -34.19 -7.85 -47.84
CA THR A 103 -35.01 -7.41 -46.70
C THR A 103 -35.38 -8.57 -45.78
N THR A 104 -35.62 -9.77 -46.32
CA THR A 104 -35.92 -10.96 -45.52
C THR A 104 -34.74 -11.37 -44.63
N VAL A 105 -33.52 -11.39 -45.17
CA VAL A 105 -32.31 -11.72 -44.39
C VAL A 105 -32.04 -10.62 -43.36
N GLU A 106 -32.28 -9.36 -43.75
CA GLU A 106 -32.12 -8.21 -42.87
C GLU A 106 -33.06 -8.24 -41.66
N ILE A 107 -34.31 -8.64 -41.87
CA ILE A 107 -35.26 -8.83 -40.77
C ILE A 107 -34.80 -9.96 -39.85
N ILE A 108 -34.38 -11.10 -40.41
CA ILE A 108 -33.93 -12.27 -39.63
C ILE A 108 -32.72 -11.92 -38.76
N TRP A 109 -31.67 -11.33 -39.33
CA TRP A 109 -30.45 -11.00 -38.59
C TRP A 109 -30.63 -9.83 -37.60
N THR A 110 -31.78 -9.15 -37.62
CA THR A 110 -32.10 -8.08 -36.66
C THR A 110 -32.90 -8.66 -35.50
N ILE A 111 -33.92 -9.46 -35.80
CA ILE A 111 -34.79 -10.08 -34.80
C ILE A 111 -34.04 -11.13 -33.98
N VAL A 112 -33.19 -11.95 -34.61
CA VAL A 112 -32.49 -13.03 -33.90
C VAL A 112 -31.54 -12.49 -32.80
N PRO A 113 -30.62 -11.54 -33.07
CA PRO A 113 -29.80 -10.94 -32.02
C PRO A 113 -30.62 -10.20 -30.96
N PHE A 114 -31.71 -9.53 -31.35
CA PHE A 114 -32.61 -8.88 -30.40
C PHE A 114 -33.19 -9.89 -29.39
N ILE A 115 -33.72 -11.02 -29.86
CA ILE A 115 -34.26 -12.08 -29.00
C ILE A 115 -33.15 -12.66 -28.10
N ILE A 116 -31.96 -12.89 -28.65
CA ILE A 116 -30.81 -13.40 -27.89
C ILE A 116 -30.49 -12.46 -26.70
N VAL A 117 -30.40 -11.16 -26.93
CA VAL A 117 -30.12 -10.18 -25.87
C VAL A 117 -31.22 -10.16 -24.81
N VAL A 118 -32.49 -10.20 -25.21
CA VAL A 118 -33.62 -10.25 -24.27
C VAL A 118 -33.55 -11.48 -23.37
N LEU A 119 -33.28 -12.66 -23.94
CA LEU A 119 -33.16 -13.91 -23.18
C LEU A 119 -31.96 -13.92 -22.24
N MET A 120 -30.85 -13.28 -22.62
CA MET A 120 -29.66 -13.13 -21.78
C MET A 120 -29.89 -12.14 -20.62
N ALA A 121 -30.69 -11.09 -20.83
CA ALA A 121 -30.89 -10.03 -19.84
C ALA A 121 -31.68 -10.50 -18.61
N LEU A 122 -32.63 -11.43 -18.77
CA LEU A 122 -33.50 -11.89 -17.68
C LEU A 122 -32.74 -12.54 -16.51
N PRO A 123 -31.93 -13.61 -16.72
CA PRO A 123 -31.20 -14.23 -15.62
C PRO A 123 -30.11 -13.30 -15.06
N ALA A 124 -29.46 -12.50 -15.91
CA ALA A 124 -28.45 -11.53 -15.48
C ALA A 124 -29.05 -10.47 -14.53
N THR A 125 -30.25 -9.94 -14.84
CA THR A 125 -30.93 -8.96 -14.00
C THR A 125 -31.27 -9.53 -12.63
N LYS A 126 -31.76 -10.78 -12.57
CA LYS A 126 -32.06 -11.46 -11.30
C LYS A 126 -30.81 -11.54 -10.41
N THR A 127 -29.68 -11.97 -10.95
CA THR A 127 -28.42 -12.09 -10.20
C THR A 127 -27.91 -10.71 -9.75
N VAL A 128 -27.96 -9.69 -10.60
CA VAL A 128 -27.56 -8.32 -10.24
C VAL A 128 -28.42 -7.76 -9.09
N VAL A 129 -29.73 -8.01 -9.11
CA VAL A 129 -30.62 -7.59 -8.01
C VAL A 129 -30.23 -8.30 -6.71
N ALA A 130 -29.99 -9.62 -6.75
CA ALA A 130 -29.55 -10.38 -5.58
C ALA A 130 -28.21 -9.88 -5.03
N MET A 131 -27.24 -9.54 -5.89
CA MET A 131 -25.96 -8.96 -5.49
C MET A 131 -26.09 -7.61 -4.79
N LYS A 132 -27.14 -6.83 -5.10
CA LYS A 132 -27.36 -5.49 -4.54
C LYS A 132 -28.22 -5.47 -3.28
N ASP A 133 -28.89 -6.57 -2.94
CA ASP A 133 -29.62 -6.68 -1.69
C ASP A 133 -28.66 -6.89 -0.50
N THR A 134 -28.27 -5.79 0.15
CA THR A 134 -27.41 -5.81 1.36
C THR A 134 -28.20 -5.87 2.67
N THR A 135 -29.53 -6.01 2.61
CA THR A 135 -30.38 -6.03 3.80
C THR A 135 -30.18 -7.30 4.63
N ASN A 136 -30.57 -7.28 5.91
CA ASN A 136 -30.56 -8.44 6.81
C ASN A 136 -29.17 -9.11 6.98
N ALA A 137 -28.11 -8.31 7.03
CA ALA A 137 -26.76 -8.81 7.28
C ALA A 137 -26.54 -9.20 8.75
N ASP A 138 -25.86 -10.33 8.97
CA ASP A 138 -25.47 -10.82 10.30
C ASP A 138 -24.26 -10.06 10.85
N VAL A 139 -23.32 -9.71 9.97
CA VAL A 139 -22.09 -8.97 10.29
C VAL A 139 -21.92 -7.83 9.30
N THR A 140 -21.54 -6.65 9.77
CA THR A 140 -21.19 -5.51 8.93
C THR A 140 -19.76 -5.08 9.21
N ILE A 141 -18.93 -5.07 8.16
CA ILE A 141 -17.54 -4.65 8.22
C ILE A 141 -17.36 -3.49 7.25
N LYS A 142 -16.72 -2.42 7.70
CA LYS A 142 -16.25 -1.35 6.83
C LYS A 142 -14.83 -1.67 6.36
N VAL A 143 -14.64 -1.62 5.06
CA VAL A 143 -13.37 -1.81 4.37
C VAL A 143 -12.91 -0.47 3.83
N THR A 144 -11.71 -0.06 4.23
CA THR A 144 -11.11 1.21 3.80
C THR A 144 -9.86 0.94 2.98
N GLY A 145 -9.81 1.44 1.74
CA GLY A 145 -8.61 1.38 0.90
C GLY A 145 -7.58 2.46 1.26
N TYR A 146 -6.31 2.05 1.35
CA TYR A 146 -5.16 2.92 1.52
C TYR A 146 -4.04 2.49 0.55
N GLN A 147 -3.15 3.39 0.16
CA GLN A 147 -1.90 3.07 -0.53
C GLN A 147 -0.91 2.43 0.47
N TRP A 148 -0.58 1.14 0.43
CA TRP A 148 -1.16 0.04 -0.37
C TRP A 148 -1.52 -1.10 0.59
N LYS A 149 -2.68 -0.97 1.23
CA LYS A 149 -3.19 -1.82 2.31
C LYS A 149 -4.69 -1.64 2.51
N TRP A 150 -5.30 -2.56 3.26
CA TRP A 150 -6.73 -2.52 3.58
C TRP A 150 -6.94 -2.31 5.08
N GLY A 151 -7.83 -1.39 5.44
CA GLY A 151 -8.33 -1.27 6.80
C GLY A 151 -9.67 -1.99 6.96
N TYR A 152 -9.82 -2.71 8.06
CA TYR A 152 -11.05 -3.42 8.39
C TYR A 152 -11.58 -2.91 9.74
N ASP A 153 -12.82 -2.45 9.76
CA ASP A 153 -13.54 -2.07 10.98
C ASP A 153 -14.80 -2.92 11.10
N TYR A 154 -14.94 -3.69 12.17
CA TYR A 154 -16.13 -4.47 12.47
C TYR A 154 -17.16 -3.53 13.12
N VAL A 155 -18.13 -3.10 12.32
CA VAL A 155 -19.11 -2.05 12.70
C VAL A 155 -20.33 -2.63 13.40
N LYS A 156 -20.73 -3.85 13.04
CA LYS A 156 -21.89 -4.53 13.64
C LYS A 156 -21.68 -6.04 13.65
N GLY A 157 -22.06 -6.68 14.75
CA GLY A 157 -22.02 -8.14 14.94
C GLY A 157 -21.11 -8.53 16.13
N PRO A 158 -20.81 -9.83 16.31
CA PRO A 158 -20.04 -10.29 17.47
C PRO A 158 -18.67 -9.61 17.62
N GLY A 159 -18.01 -9.34 16.49
CA GLY A 159 -16.72 -8.65 16.42
C GLY A 159 -16.77 -7.12 16.54
N GLU A 160 -17.92 -6.52 16.86
CA GLU A 160 -18.05 -5.05 16.91
C GLU A 160 -16.97 -4.38 17.77
N GLY A 161 -16.39 -3.32 17.21
CA GLY A 161 -15.28 -2.55 17.78
C GLY A 161 -13.88 -2.99 17.32
N ILE A 162 -13.73 -4.23 16.83
CA ILE A 162 -12.45 -4.71 16.29
C ILE A 162 -12.08 -3.89 15.05
N ASN A 163 -10.85 -3.40 15.02
CA ASN A 163 -10.29 -2.72 13.86
C ASN A 163 -8.79 -3.01 13.70
N PHE A 164 -8.32 -3.07 12.46
CA PHE A 164 -6.91 -3.27 12.15
C PHE A 164 -6.59 -2.90 10.68
N LEU A 165 -5.30 -2.74 10.40
CA LEU A 165 -4.77 -2.66 9.04
C LEU A 165 -4.23 -4.03 8.61
N SER A 166 -4.41 -4.32 7.33
CA SER A 166 -3.98 -5.54 6.66
C SER A 166 -3.03 -5.17 5.54
N THR A 167 -1.77 -5.57 5.69
CA THR A 167 -0.66 -5.25 4.79
C THR A 167 -0.07 -6.52 4.20
N LEU A 168 0.54 -6.39 3.01
CA LEU A 168 1.20 -7.51 2.35
C LEU A 168 2.25 -8.16 3.26
N ALA A 169 2.15 -9.47 3.44
CA ALA A 169 3.12 -10.23 4.24
C ALA A 169 4.35 -10.66 3.45
N THR A 170 4.28 -10.70 2.11
CA THR A 170 5.44 -11.06 1.27
C THR A 170 6.62 -10.13 1.54
N PRO A 171 7.79 -10.66 1.96
CA PRO A 171 8.98 -9.87 2.21
C PRO A 171 9.47 -9.14 0.96
N ARG A 172 10.04 -7.94 1.15
CA ARG A 172 10.65 -7.18 0.05
C ARG A 172 11.81 -7.91 -0.61
N ALA A 173 12.53 -8.76 0.12
CA ALA A 173 13.60 -9.57 -0.45
C ALA A 173 13.10 -10.50 -1.56
N GLU A 174 11.90 -11.10 -1.43
CA GLU A 174 11.27 -11.90 -2.49
C GLU A 174 10.90 -11.02 -3.70
N THR A 175 10.27 -9.85 -3.46
CA THR A 175 9.82 -8.96 -4.54
C THR A 175 10.97 -8.31 -5.30
N ASP A 176 12.10 -8.09 -4.65
CA ASP A 176 13.31 -7.51 -5.23
C ASP A 176 14.20 -8.57 -5.93
N GLY A 177 13.78 -9.84 -5.96
CA GLY A 177 14.55 -10.94 -6.54
C GLY A 177 15.79 -11.33 -5.73
N ARG A 178 15.86 -10.94 -4.45
CA ARG A 178 16.97 -11.28 -3.53
C ARG A 178 16.76 -12.61 -2.82
N GLU A 179 15.52 -13.09 -2.73
CA GLU A 179 15.14 -14.38 -2.16
C GLU A 179 14.18 -15.15 -3.08
N PRO A 180 14.14 -16.50 -3.00
CA PRO A 180 13.16 -17.29 -3.74
C PRO A 180 11.72 -16.92 -3.40
N ILE A 181 10.84 -16.90 -4.39
CA ILE A 181 9.42 -16.62 -4.17
C ILE A 181 8.74 -17.75 -3.39
N SER A 182 7.93 -17.37 -2.41
CA SER A 182 7.07 -18.27 -1.65
C SER A 182 5.86 -18.73 -2.47
N THR A 183 5.23 -19.84 -2.07
CA THR A 183 4.03 -20.36 -2.75
C THR A 183 2.88 -19.35 -2.77
N THR A 184 2.79 -18.52 -1.74
CA THR A 184 1.75 -17.52 -1.56
C THR A 184 2.25 -16.09 -1.88
N TYR A 185 3.26 -15.99 -2.74
CA TYR A 185 3.82 -14.74 -3.22
C TYR A 185 2.74 -13.75 -3.66
N LEU A 186 2.76 -12.54 -3.09
CA LEU A 186 1.80 -11.44 -3.29
C LEU A 186 0.35 -11.77 -2.92
N GLN A 187 0.10 -12.83 -2.16
CA GLN A 187 -1.24 -13.32 -1.84
C GLN A 187 -1.49 -13.51 -0.33
N GLU A 188 -0.53 -13.17 0.52
CA GLU A 188 -0.70 -13.17 1.98
C GLU A 188 -0.71 -11.78 2.58
N VAL A 189 -1.34 -11.68 3.74
CA VAL A 189 -1.35 -10.48 4.57
C VAL A 189 -0.98 -10.82 6.02
N ASP A 190 -0.52 -9.82 6.75
CA ASP A 190 -0.22 -9.93 8.18
C ASP A 190 -1.47 -10.17 9.04
N ASN A 191 -2.58 -9.53 8.68
CA ASN A 191 -3.86 -9.57 9.39
C ASN A 191 -5.00 -9.84 8.41
N PRO A 192 -5.49 -11.09 8.28
CA PRO A 192 -6.60 -11.41 7.38
C PRO A 192 -7.95 -10.92 7.93
N LEU A 193 -8.91 -10.68 7.04
CA LEU A 193 -10.29 -10.45 7.43
C LEU A 193 -10.93 -11.76 7.89
N VAL A 194 -11.42 -11.83 9.13
CA VAL A 194 -12.00 -13.08 9.68
C VAL A 194 -13.52 -12.98 9.76
N VAL A 195 -14.24 -13.96 9.21
CA VAL A 195 -15.70 -13.99 9.17
C VAL A 195 -16.25 -15.40 9.46
N PRO A 196 -17.49 -15.53 9.97
CA PRO A 196 -18.12 -16.83 10.14
C PRO A 196 -18.71 -17.36 8.81
N VAL A 197 -18.66 -18.68 8.62
CA VAL A 197 -19.35 -19.40 7.54
C VAL A 197 -20.87 -19.28 7.68
N ASP A 198 -21.60 -19.39 6.56
CA ASP A 198 -23.08 -19.38 6.50
C ASP A 198 -23.77 -18.12 7.02
N LYS A 199 -23.02 -17.03 7.16
CA LYS A 199 -23.51 -15.72 7.61
C LYS A 199 -23.40 -14.68 6.52
N LYS A 200 -24.43 -13.84 6.38
CA LYS A 200 -24.44 -12.74 5.41
C LYS A 200 -23.54 -11.61 5.93
N ILE A 201 -22.41 -11.44 5.27
CA ILE A 201 -21.42 -10.41 5.59
C ILE A 201 -21.67 -9.21 4.69
N ARG A 202 -22.09 -8.09 5.26
CA ARG A 202 -22.17 -6.80 4.55
C ARG A 202 -20.81 -6.11 4.62
N ILE A 203 -20.30 -5.76 3.46
CA ILE A 203 -19.06 -5.02 3.30
C ILE A 203 -19.40 -3.60 2.88
N ILE A 204 -19.00 -2.63 3.71
CA ILE A 204 -19.13 -1.20 3.43
C ILE A 204 -17.76 -0.70 2.97
N THR A 205 -17.62 -0.31 1.71
CA THR A 205 -16.34 0.05 1.10
C THR A 205 -16.21 1.56 0.89
N THR A 206 -15.06 2.11 1.27
CA THR A 206 -14.61 3.49 1.01
C THR A 206 -13.08 3.52 0.88
N ALA A 207 -12.49 4.65 0.50
CA ALA A 207 -11.03 4.86 0.53
C ALA A 207 -10.65 6.18 1.21
N ASN A 208 -9.40 6.27 1.68
CA ASN A 208 -8.87 7.47 2.32
C ASN A 208 -7.90 8.28 1.43
N ASP A 209 -7.50 7.74 0.28
CA ASP A 209 -6.56 8.40 -0.63
C ASP A 209 -7.05 8.42 -2.09
N VAL A 210 -6.84 7.34 -2.84
CA VAL A 210 -7.21 7.17 -4.25
C VAL A 210 -8.28 6.10 -4.38
N VAL A 211 -8.76 5.87 -5.60
CA VAL A 211 -9.68 4.76 -5.85
C VAL A 211 -8.95 3.42 -5.74
N HIS A 212 -9.54 2.47 -5.03
CA HIS A 212 -9.14 1.06 -5.00
C HIS A 212 -10.35 0.19 -5.35
N SER A 213 -10.18 -1.13 -5.45
CA SER A 213 -11.34 -2.03 -5.53
C SER A 213 -11.14 -3.32 -4.79
N TRP A 214 -11.96 -3.54 -3.76
CA TRP A 214 -11.92 -4.73 -2.94
C TRP A 214 -12.63 -5.88 -3.67
N TYR A 215 -11.90 -6.96 -3.92
CA TYR A 215 -12.39 -8.09 -4.71
C TYR A 215 -11.97 -9.42 -4.10
N VAL A 216 -12.92 -10.34 -3.95
CA VAL A 216 -12.67 -11.76 -3.60
C VAL A 216 -13.37 -12.65 -4.63
N PRO A 217 -12.64 -13.20 -5.62
CA PRO A 217 -13.23 -13.94 -6.75
C PRO A 217 -14.10 -15.12 -6.34
N ALA A 218 -13.66 -15.97 -5.40
CA ALA A 218 -14.40 -17.13 -4.94
C ALA A 218 -15.79 -16.77 -4.35
N PHE A 219 -15.97 -15.54 -3.87
CA PHE A 219 -17.24 -15.03 -3.35
C PHE A 219 -18.04 -14.22 -4.38
N GLY A 220 -17.51 -13.99 -5.59
CA GLY A 220 -18.21 -13.22 -6.61
C GLY A 220 -18.45 -11.76 -6.22
N VAL A 221 -17.63 -11.22 -5.29
CA VAL A 221 -17.84 -9.91 -4.69
C VAL A 221 -16.73 -8.95 -5.11
N LYS A 222 -17.08 -7.88 -5.82
CA LYS A 222 -16.21 -6.76 -6.21
C LYS A 222 -16.92 -5.45 -5.90
N GLN A 223 -16.23 -4.52 -5.25
CA GLN A 223 -16.76 -3.17 -5.05
C GLN A 223 -15.62 -2.15 -4.95
N ASP A 224 -15.65 -1.11 -5.81
CA ASP A 224 -14.62 -0.07 -5.71
C ASP A 224 -14.80 0.76 -4.44
N ALA A 225 -13.65 1.10 -3.86
CA ALA A 225 -13.44 1.96 -2.72
C ALA A 225 -13.15 3.37 -3.26
N ILE A 226 -14.09 4.30 -3.14
CA ILE A 226 -13.94 5.66 -3.70
C ILE A 226 -13.84 6.65 -2.54
N PRO A 227 -12.82 7.53 -2.50
CA PRO A 227 -12.73 8.58 -1.49
C PRO A 227 -13.97 9.47 -1.47
N GLY A 228 -14.54 9.68 -0.28
CA GLY A 228 -15.74 10.50 -0.09
C GLY A 228 -17.08 9.80 -0.40
N PHE A 229 -17.07 8.55 -0.85
CA PHE A 229 -18.29 7.76 -1.07
C PHE A 229 -18.26 6.47 -0.26
N VAL A 230 -19.42 6.12 0.28
CA VAL A 230 -19.63 4.85 0.97
C VAL A 230 -20.54 4.00 0.10
N ARG A 231 -20.04 2.83 -0.31
CA ARG A 231 -20.83 1.84 -1.08
C ARG A 231 -20.85 0.53 -0.34
N ASP A 232 -21.91 -0.23 -0.50
CA ASP A 232 -22.04 -1.52 0.13
C ASP A 232 -22.21 -2.66 -0.88
N THR A 233 -21.73 -3.81 -0.46
CA THR A 233 -21.89 -5.09 -1.13
C THR A 233 -22.01 -6.16 -0.05
N TRP A 234 -22.20 -7.42 -0.43
CA TRP A 234 -22.27 -8.51 0.51
C TRP A 234 -21.75 -9.82 -0.07
N PHE A 235 -21.40 -10.75 0.80
CA PHE A 235 -21.21 -12.14 0.46
C PHE A 235 -21.67 -13.04 1.61
N LYS A 236 -21.88 -14.32 1.31
CA LYS A 236 -22.08 -15.39 2.30
C LYS A 236 -21.19 -16.55 1.87
N ALA A 237 -20.21 -16.90 2.70
CA ALA A 237 -19.33 -18.00 2.41
C ALA A 237 -20.00 -19.33 2.79
N ASP A 238 -19.99 -20.30 1.88
CA ASP A 238 -20.66 -21.59 2.05
C ASP A 238 -19.73 -22.68 2.64
N LYS A 239 -18.43 -22.37 2.82
CA LYS A 239 -17.44 -23.30 3.38
C LYS A 239 -16.35 -22.58 4.16
N VAL A 240 -15.86 -23.23 5.21
CA VAL A 240 -14.69 -22.81 6.01
C VAL A 240 -13.41 -22.92 5.16
N GLY A 241 -12.50 -21.97 5.34
CA GLY A 241 -11.22 -21.94 4.64
C GLY A 241 -10.67 -20.53 4.47
N THR A 242 -9.51 -20.42 3.84
CA THR A 242 -8.88 -19.15 3.48
C THR A 242 -9.15 -18.84 2.02
N PHE A 243 -9.57 -17.61 1.72
CA PHE A 243 -9.91 -17.14 0.37
C PHE A 243 -9.12 -15.88 0.05
N ARG A 244 -8.52 -15.85 -1.14
CA ARG A 244 -7.62 -14.78 -1.57
C ARG A 244 -8.28 -13.89 -2.60
N GLY A 245 -7.95 -12.62 -2.54
CA GLY A 245 -8.49 -11.55 -3.33
C GLY A 245 -7.47 -10.45 -3.58
N PHE A 246 -7.86 -9.42 -4.31
CA PHE A 246 -6.93 -8.44 -4.86
C PHE A 246 -7.54 -7.05 -4.93
N CYS A 247 -6.68 -6.03 -4.97
CA CYS A 247 -7.08 -4.73 -5.49
C CYS A 247 -7.28 -4.85 -7.01
N THR A 248 -8.45 -4.41 -7.50
CA THR A 248 -8.83 -4.51 -8.93
C THR A 248 -9.18 -3.16 -9.55
N GLU A 249 -8.60 -2.08 -9.01
CA GLU A 249 -8.64 -0.73 -9.58
C GLU A 249 -7.26 -0.10 -9.44
N LEU A 250 -6.72 0.47 -10.52
CA LEU A 250 -5.33 0.92 -10.56
C LEU A 250 -5.11 2.08 -9.58
N CYS A 251 -4.40 1.81 -8.47
CA CYS A 251 -4.23 2.74 -7.36
C CYS A 251 -2.80 3.28 -7.17
N GLY A 252 -1.89 3.01 -8.11
CA GLY A 252 -0.53 3.55 -8.13
C GLY A 252 0.56 2.47 -8.20
N LYS A 253 1.80 2.87 -7.83
CA LYS A 253 3.02 2.06 -8.01
C LYS A 253 2.90 0.64 -7.44
N GLU A 254 2.42 0.50 -6.21
CA GLU A 254 2.35 -0.80 -5.54
C GLU A 254 0.93 -1.41 -5.61
N HIS A 255 0.17 -1.10 -6.68
CA HIS A 255 -1.18 -1.63 -6.89
C HIS A 255 -1.26 -3.16 -6.79
N ALA A 256 -0.26 -3.87 -7.31
CA ALA A 256 -0.17 -5.33 -7.25
C ALA A 256 0.23 -5.91 -5.89
N PHE A 257 0.54 -5.07 -4.89
CA PHE A 257 1.13 -5.44 -3.60
C PHE A 257 0.18 -5.20 -2.43
N MET A 258 -1.14 -5.21 -2.68
CA MET A 258 -2.17 -5.05 -1.65
C MET A 258 -3.28 -6.11 -1.78
N PRO A 259 -2.94 -7.38 -1.54
CA PRO A 259 -3.91 -8.47 -1.61
C PRO A 259 -4.97 -8.37 -0.51
N VAL A 260 -6.00 -9.17 -0.66
CA VAL A 260 -7.06 -9.39 0.32
C VAL A 260 -6.98 -10.86 0.73
N VAL A 261 -7.03 -11.13 2.03
CA VAL A 261 -7.21 -12.48 2.55
C VAL A 261 -8.41 -12.49 3.47
N VAL A 262 -9.33 -13.43 3.23
CA VAL A 262 -10.49 -13.68 4.06
C VAL A 262 -10.40 -15.07 4.66
N GLU A 263 -10.37 -15.16 5.98
CA GLU A 263 -10.49 -16.41 6.71
C GLU A 263 -11.95 -16.63 7.11
N VAL A 264 -12.54 -17.69 6.58
CA VAL A 264 -13.89 -18.12 6.93
C VAL A 264 -13.78 -19.22 7.97
N LEU A 265 -14.33 -18.98 9.15
CA LEU A 265 -14.27 -19.89 10.29
C LEU A 265 -15.65 -20.49 10.61
N SER A 266 -15.64 -21.58 11.39
CA SER A 266 -16.87 -22.05 12.05
C SER A 266 -17.42 -20.96 12.99
N ALA A 267 -18.70 -21.02 13.34
CA ALA A 267 -19.29 -20.05 14.27
C ALA A 267 -18.56 -20.02 15.63
N ASP A 268 -18.16 -21.20 16.13
CA ASP A 268 -17.46 -21.35 17.41
C ASP A 268 -16.03 -20.78 17.35
N ASP A 269 -15.31 -21.06 16.27
CA ASP A 269 -13.93 -20.57 16.12
C ASP A 269 -13.91 -19.06 15.82
N TYR A 270 -14.91 -18.55 15.10
CA TYR A 270 -15.11 -17.11 14.96
C TYR A 270 -15.37 -16.44 16.32
N ALA A 271 -16.22 -17.03 17.17
CA ALA A 271 -16.47 -16.50 18.51
C ALA A 271 -15.20 -16.48 19.39
N LYS A 272 -14.38 -17.55 19.34
CA LYS A 272 -13.08 -17.60 20.04
C LYS A 272 -12.11 -16.55 19.50
N TRP A 273 -12.07 -16.36 18.18
CA TRP A 273 -11.24 -15.33 17.55
C TRP A 273 -11.67 -13.94 18.01
N VAL A 274 -12.98 -13.65 18.01
CA VAL A 274 -13.53 -12.37 18.50
C VAL A 274 -13.14 -12.12 19.95
N ASP A 275 -13.32 -13.11 20.84
CA ASP A 275 -12.94 -12.98 22.25
C ASP A 275 -11.43 -12.71 22.41
N THR A 276 -10.61 -13.41 21.64
CA THR A 276 -9.15 -13.20 21.62
C THR A 276 -8.80 -11.78 21.17
N GLN A 277 -9.42 -11.28 20.09
CA GLN A 277 -9.17 -9.91 19.62
C GLN A 277 -9.65 -8.87 20.63
N LYS A 278 -10.83 -9.06 21.23
CA LYS A 278 -11.33 -8.17 22.28
C LYS A 278 -10.42 -8.16 23.50
N LYS A 279 -9.87 -9.31 23.90
CA LYS A 279 -8.86 -9.41 24.96
C LYS A 279 -7.55 -8.74 24.58
N LYS A 280 -7.06 -8.88 23.34
CA LYS A 280 -5.87 -8.17 22.87
C LYS A 280 -6.08 -6.66 22.85
N MET A 281 -7.24 -6.22 22.39
CA MET A 281 -7.62 -4.81 22.43
C MET A 281 -7.73 -4.31 23.87
N ALA A 282 -8.34 -5.07 24.78
CA ALA A 282 -8.45 -4.75 26.21
C ALA A 282 -7.09 -4.78 26.94
N ALA A 283 -6.20 -5.71 26.60
CA ALA A 283 -4.85 -5.79 27.15
C ALA A 283 -3.93 -4.70 26.57
N GLY A 284 -4.21 -4.25 25.34
CA GLY A 284 -3.65 -3.06 24.72
C GLY A 284 -4.41 -1.77 25.07
N GLN A 285 -5.51 -1.84 25.84
CA GLN A 285 -6.16 -0.65 26.35
C GLN A 285 -5.31 -0.13 27.49
N ASP A 286 -4.59 0.89 27.10
CA ASP A 286 -3.97 1.88 27.94
C ASP A 286 -4.99 2.40 28.96
N ASP A 287 -4.86 1.97 30.22
CA ASP A 287 -5.65 2.47 31.34
C ASP A 287 -5.08 3.84 31.74
N PRO A 288 -5.76 4.96 31.42
CA PRO A 288 -5.24 6.29 31.72
C PRO A 288 -5.16 6.58 33.22
N ASN A 289 -5.76 5.73 34.07
CA ASN A 289 -5.74 5.85 35.52
C ASN A 289 -4.72 4.90 36.19
N LYS A 290 -4.10 3.97 35.44
CA LYS A 290 -3.00 3.16 35.95
C LYS A 290 -1.74 4.02 36.09
N THR A 291 -1.05 3.85 37.22
CA THR A 291 0.33 4.34 37.36
C THR A 291 1.27 3.34 36.71
N TYR A 292 1.98 3.77 35.67
CA TYR A 292 2.95 2.93 34.94
C TYR A 292 4.34 3.07 35.55
N THR A 293 5.09 1.96 35.55
CA THR A 293 6.48 1.93 36.00
C THR A 293 7.43 2.48 34.92
N MET A 294 8.63 2.92 35.32
CA MET A 294 9.68 3.32 34.38
C MET A 294 9.96 2.24 33.35
N ALA A 295 10.06 0.97 33.76
CA ALA A 295 10.35 -0.14 32.85
C ALA A 295 9.26 -0.31 31.77
N GLU A 296 7.98 -0.26 32.16
CA GLU A 296 6.85 -0.35 31.22
C GLU A 296 6.83 0.81 30.21
N LEU A 297 7.06 2.04 30.69
CA LEU A 297 7.09 3.23 29.85
C LEU A 297 8.33 3.29 28.94
N MET A 298 9.48 2.81 29.41
CA MET A 298 10.71 2.72 28.60
C MET A 298 10.58 1.69 27.49
N GLU A 299 10.04 0.49 27.78
CA GLU A 299 9.85 -0.56 26.77
C GLU A 299 8.85 -0.10 25.69
N ARG A 300 7.71 0.44 26.10
CA ARG A 300 6.70 0.96 25.18
C ARG A 300 7.19 2.20 24.44
N GLY A 301 7.84 3.12 25.14
CA GLY A 301 8.34 4.38 24.61
C GLY A 301 9.40 4.15 23.54
N GLY A 302 10.27 3.16 23.71
CA GLY A 302 11.23 2.76 22.68
C GLY A 302 10.55 2.26 21.39
N LYS A 303 9.45 1.50 21.50
CA LYS A 303 8.66 1.05 20.34
C LYS A 303 7.97 2.24 19.66
N VAL A 304 7.32 3.11 20.42
CA VAL A 304 6.67 4.33 19.90
C VAL A 304 7.71 5.24 19.22
N TYR A 305 8.88 5.42 19.83
CA TYR A 305 9.99 6.21 19.30
C TYR A 305 10.48 5.63 17.96
N ALA A 306 10.75 4.33 17.91
CA ALA A 306 11.23 3.66 16.70
C ALA A 306 10.23 3.79 15.54
N SER A 307 8.92 3.66 15.82
CA SER A 307 7.88 3.71 14.80
C SER A 307 7.56 5.13 14.30
N ASN A 308 7.71 6.15 15.14
CA ASN A 308 7.16 7.48 14.86
C ASN A 308 8.22 8.60 14.82
N CYS A 309 9.23 8.52 15.68
CA CYS A 309 10.13 9.63 15.98
C CYS A 309 11.51 9.45 15.33
N ALA A 310 12.00 8.20 15.26
CA ALA A 310 13.34 7.85 14.80
C ALA A 310 13.60 8.21 13.33
N VAL A 311 12.58 8.33 12.50
CA VAL A 311 12.72 8.74 11.09
C VAL A 311 13.33 10.14 10.96
N CYS A 312 13.04 11.04 11.91
CA CYS A 312 13.58 12.40 11.94
C CYS A 312 14.70 12.56 12.97
N HIS A 313 14.54 11.97 14.15
CA HIS A 313 15.49 12.14 15.27
C HIS A 313 16.59 11.08 15.32
N GLN A 314 16.61 10.15 14.36
CA GLN A 314 17.47 8.97 14.28
C GLN A 314 17.24 7.97 15.44
N PRO A 315 17.49 6.66 15.24
CA PRO A 315 17.42 5.68 16.34
C PRO A 315 18.34 6.01 17.53
N THR A 316 19.41 6.77 17.27
CA THR A 316 20.39 7.22 18.27
C THR A 316 20.02 8.54 18.95
N GLY A 317 18.91 9.18 18.59
CA GLY A 317 18.49 10.47 19.16
C GLY A 317 19.31 11.67 18.71
N LYS A 318 20.28 11.50 17.81
CA LYS A 318 21.20 12.57 17.38
C LYS A 318 20.61 13.55 16.37
N GLY A 319 19.45 13.26 15.79
CA GLY A 319 18.86 14.04 14.70
C GLY A 319 19.72 14.03 13.43
N ALA A 320 19.26 14.76 12.41
CA ALA A 320 19.98 14.95 11.16
C ALA A 320 19.53 16.23 10.44
N GLY A 321 20.48 17.05 9.99
CA GLY A 321 20.19 18.26 9.22
C GLY A 321 19.28 19.23 9.97
N ALA A 322 18.07 19.47 9.44
CA ALA A 322 17.07 20.37 10.03
C ALA A 322 16.32 19.77 11.23
N PHE A 323 16.49 18.46 11.51
CA PHE A 323 15.85 17.77 12.63
C PHE A 323 16.80 17.76 13.83
N PRO A 324 16.46 18.44 14.94
CA PRO A 324 17.37 18.62 16.06
C PRO A 324 17.64 17.30 16.81
N ALA A 325 18.78 17.23 17.47
CA ALA A 325 19.09 16.16 18.42
C ALA A 325 18.13 16.20 19.61
N LEU A 326 17.72 15.02 20.07
CA LEU A 326 17.05 14.79 21.34
C LEU A 326 18.06 14.38 22.42
N ASP A 327 19.09 13.62 22.04
CA ASP A 327 20.23 13.25 22.88
C ASP A 327 20.99 14.51 23.34
N GLY A 328 21.09 14.72 24.66
CA GLY A 328 21.69 15.89 25.28
C GLY A 328 20.94 17.21 25.06
N SER A 329 19.72 17.18 24.52
CA SER A 329 19.00 18.39 24.14
C SER A 329 18.46 19.17 25.34
N LYS A 330 18.31 20.49 25.18
CA LYS A 330 17.68 21.36 26.20
C LYS A 330 16.21 21.04 26.43
N ILE A 331 15.53 20.44 25.47
CA ILE A 331 14.11 20.05 25.61
C ILE A 331 14.00 18.75 26.40
N ALA A 332 14.79 17.73 26.02
CA ALA A 332 14.76 16.44 26.70
C ALA A 332 15.31 16.52 28.14
N ASN A 333 16.30 17.38 28.40
CA ASN A 333 16.86 17.56 29.76
C ASN A 333 16.29 18.78 30.51
N GLY A 334 15.44 19.59 29.88
CA GLY A 334 14.83 20.79 30.48
C GLY A 334 13.48 20.49 31.13
N ALA A 335 12.64 21.51 31.32
CA ALA A 335 11.34 21.35 31.96
C ALA A 335 10.42 20.38 31.18
N ILE A 336 9.80 19.42 31.88
CA ILE A 336 8.96 18.40 31.23
C ILE A 336 7.73 19.02 30.55
N ALA A 337 7.20 20.12 31.09
CA ALA A 337 6.10 20.87 30.51
C ALA A 337 6.38 21.35 29.09
N GLU A 338 7.62 21.81 28.82
CA GLU A 338 8.02 22.25 27.48
C GLU A 338 8.10 21.08 26.52
N HIS A 339 8.65 19.95 26.99
CA HIS A 339 8.74 18.73 26.18
C HIS A 339 7.36 18.20 25.81
N VAL A 340 6.47 18.09 26.80
CA VAL A 340 5.07 17.65 26.61
C VAL A 340 4.31 18.59 25.68
N SER A 341 4.45 19.90 25.85
CA SER A 341 3.78 20.85 24.96
C SER A 341 4.31 20.76 23.52
N LEU A 342 5.60 20.48 23.33
CA LEU A 342 6.20 20.36 21.99
C LEU A 342 5.70 19.12 21.25
N VAL A 343 5.64 17.96 21.92
CA VAL A 343 5.12 16.71 21.34
C VAL A 343 3.63 16.82 21.04
N LEU A 344 2.85 17.41 21.95
CA LEU A 344 1.40 17.59 21.75
C LEU A 344 1.07 18.57 20.62
N LYS A 345 1.79 19.69 20.50
CA LYS A 345 1.43 20.76 19.54
C LYS A 345 2.23 20.72 18.24
N GLY A 346 3.37 20.04 18.21
CA GLY A 346 4.34 20.13 17.13
C GLY A 346 5.04 21.49 17.07
N LYS A 347 6.08 21.60 16.24
CA LYS A 347 6.78 22.86 15.95
C LYS A 347 7.53 22.77 14.64
N GLY A 348 7.30 23.72 13.73
CA GLY A 348 7.95 23.74 12.42
C GLY A 348 7.59 22.50 11.62
N ALA A 349 8.59 21.71 11.22
CA ALA A 349 8.41 20.46 10.47
C ALA A 349 7.97 19.26 11.33
N MET A 350 8.01 19.37 12.67
CA MET A 350 7.53 18.32 13.57
C MET A 350 6.00 18.40 13.69
N PRO A 351 5.24 17.35 13.29
CA PRO A 351 3.78 17.35 13.37
C PRO A 351 3.30 17.32 14.82
N SER A 352 2.04 17.71 15.04
CA SER A 352 1.34 17.45 16.30
C SER A 352 1.03 15.97 16.43
N TRP A 353 1.40 15.36 17.56
CA TRP A 353 1.11 13.96 17.85
C TRP A 353 -0.15 13.76 18.69
N ALA A 354 -0.81 14.84 19.11
CA ALA A 354 -2.05 14.78 19.86
C ALA A 354 -3.17 13.99 19.14
N PRO A 355 -3.38 14.08 17.82
CA PRO A 355 -4.45 13.35 17.14
C PRO A 355 -4.15 11.87 16.88
N THR A 356 -2.88 11.46 16.94
CA THR A 356 -2.41 10.16 16.44
C THR A 356 -1.93 9.22 17.53
N LEU A 357 -1.34 9.74 18.61
CA LEU A 357 -0.92 8.95 19.76
C LEU A 357 -1.86 9.18 20.95
N ASN A 358 -2.13 8.10 21.70
CA ASN A 358 -2.89 8.16 22.93
C ASN A 358 -2.05 8.69 24.12
N ASP A 359 -2.67 8.89 25.28
CA ASP A 359 -2.01 9.49 26.45
C ASP A 359 -0.86 8.63 27.00
N VAL A 360 -1.00 7.30 26.96
CA VAL A 360 0.05 6.40 27.43
C VAL A 360 1.20 6.33 26.45
N GLU A 361 0.95 6.36 25.14
CA GLU A 361 1.99 6.39 24.12
C GLU A 361 2.83 7.66 24.21
N ILE A 362 2.20 8.82 24.40
CA ILE A 362 2.90 10.10 24.60
C ILE A 362 3.68 10.10 25.93
N ALA A 363 3.06 9.61 27.01
CA ALA A 363 3.73 9.44 28.30
C ALA A 363 4.97 8.55 28.18
N SER A 364 4.84 7.44 27.44
CA SER A 364 5.91 6.46 27.23
C SER A 364 7.05 7.03 26.40
N VAL A 365 6.77 7.66 25.25
CA VAL A 365 7.81 8.16 24.35
C VAL A 365 8.60 9.31 24.98
N ILE A 366 7.94 10.23 25.69
CA ILE A 366 8.63 11.32 26.40
C ILE A 366 9.47 10.76 27.54
N THR A 367 8.95 9.80 28.31
CA THR A 367 9.72 9.12 29.36
C THR A 367 10.96 8.44 28.77
N TYR A 368 10.81 7.76 27.63
CA TYR A 368 11.92 7.13 26.91
C TYR A 368 12.97 8.14 26.45
N GLU A 369 12.58 9.22 25.78
CA GLU A 369 13.49 10.24 25.26
C GLU A 369 14.26 10.95 26.38
N ARG A 370 13.64 11.17 27.54
CA ARG A 370 14.25 11.83 28.71
C ARG A 370 15.18 10.92 29.53
N ASN A 371 15.19 9.63 29.25
CA ASN A 371 15.96 8.62 29.99
C ASN A 371 16.78 7.68 29.08
N SER A 372 16.93 8.03 27.80
CA SER A 372 17.72 7.28 26.82
C SER A 372 18.95 8.06 26.36
N TRP A 373 19.93 7.32 25.84
CA TRP A 373 21.19 7.87 25.33
C TRP A 373 21.95 8.63 26.44
N GLY A 374 22.34 9.88 26.23
CA GLY A 374 22.93 10.74 27.24
C GLY A 374 21.92 11.44 28.16
N ASN A 375 20.60 11.24 27.96
CA ASN A 375 19.57 11.83 28.81
C ASN A 375 19.28 10.89 29.98
N HIS A 376 19.45 11.40 31.21
CA HIS A 376 19.23 10.62 32.44
C HIS A 376 18.50 11.47 33.49
N THR A 377 17.35 12.04 33.10
CA THR A 377 16.58 12.94 33.97
C THR A 377 15.94 12.22 35.17
N GLY A 378 15.66 10.92 35.04
CA GLY A 378 14.89 10.14 36.01
C GLY A 378 13.39 10.42 35.97
N ASP A 379 12.92 11.29 35.06
CA ASP A 379 11.52 11.68 35.00
C ASP A 379 10.64 10.55 34.45
N ILE A 380 9.49 10.35 35.09
CA ILE A 380 8.46 9.41 34.66
C ILE A 380 7.19 10.21 34.38
N LEU A 381 6.84 10.37 33.10
CA LEU A 381 5.60 11.03 32.72
C LEU A 381 4.45 10.01 32.75
N GLN A 382 3.40 10.30 33.52
CA GLN A 382 2.23 9.45 33.60
C GLN A 382 1.16 9.84 32.56
N PRO A 383 0.36 8.89 32.08
CA PRO A 383 -0.70 9.14 31.09
C PRO A 383 -1.71 10.21 31.55
N LYS A 384 -2.08 10.18 32.84
CA LYS A 384 -2.95 11.20 33.45
C LYS A 384 -2.40 12.62 33.30
N GLN A 385 -1.08 12.79 33.37
CA GLN A 385 -0.44 14.10 33.19
C GLN A 385 -0.49 14.57 31.73
N VAL A 386 -0.48 13.64 30.77
CA VAL A 386 -0.70 13.95 29.35
C VAL A 386 -2.17 14.31 29.10
N ALA A 387 -3.11 13.58 29.69
CA ALA A 387 -4.53 13.89 29.63
C ALA A 387 -4.84 15.29 30.19
N ASP A 388 -4.26 15.63 31.35
CA ASP A 388 -4.33 16.97 31.94
C ASP A 388 -3.70 18.03 31.00
N ALA A 389 -2.56 17.73 30.38
CA ALA A 389 -1.87 18.63 29.46
C ALA A 389 -2.67 18.92 28.18
N ARG A 390 -3.41 17.93 27.66
CA ARG A 390 -4.36 18.14 26.54
C ARG A 390 -5.47 19.13 26.90
N ASN A 391 -5.85 19.15 28.17
CA ASN A 391 -6.84 20.07 28.72
C ASN A 391 -6.22 21.40 29.23
N GLY A 392 -4.97 21.67 28.87
CA GLY A 392 -4.28 22.93 29.16
C GLY A 392 -3.53 22.97 30.48
N LYS A 393 -3.55 21.89 31.28
CA LYS A 393 -2.80 21.78 32.54
C LYS A 393 -1.50 21.02 32.32
N LEU A 394 -0.43 21.74 32.00
CA LEU A 394 0.89 21.14 31.79
C LEU A 394 1.44 20.54 33.10
N PRO A 395 2.20 19.42 33.03
CA PRO A 395 2.80 18.81 34.21
C PRO A 395 3.79 19.75 34.91
N GLU A 396 3.69 19.82 36.24
CA GLU A 396 4.63 20.53 37.10
C GLU A 396 5.78 19.59 37.50
N GLY A 397 7.03 20.04 37.36
CA GLY A 397 8.22 19.31 37.82
C GLY A 397 9.20 18.91 36.72
N GLY A 398 10.49 18.90 37.07
CA GLY A 398 11.63 18.51 36.24
C GLY A 398 12.95 18.57 37.01
N ASN A 399 12.88 18.43 38.34
CA ASN A 399 14.00 18.30 39.26
C ASN A 399 13.51 17.48 40.47
N HIS A 400 13.87 16.19 40.48
CA HIS A 400 13.80 15.23 41.59
C HIS A 400 12.43 14.81 42.15
N LEU A 401 12.10 13.53 41.95
CA LEU A 401 11.34 12.75 42.94
C LEU A 401 12.30 11.74 43.57
N ALA A 402 13.00 12.18 44.61
CA ALA A 402 13.42 11.29 45.68
C ALA A 402 12.27 11.23 46.71
N ASP A 403 12.01 10.02 47.20
CA ASP A 403 11.17 9.63 48.34
C ASP A 403 9.82 8.97 48.02
N ALA A 404 9.90 7.66 47.83
CA ALA A 404 9.02 6.72 48.51
C ALA A 404 9.71 5.36 48.69
N GLY A 405 10.17 5.06 49.92
CA GLY A 405 10.29 3.70 50.42
C GLY A 405 11.69 3.07 50.48
N ALA A 406 12.51 3.52 51.44
CA ALA A 406 13.58 2.67 51.98
C ALA A 406 12.98 1.57 52.87
N ALA A 407 13.13 0.31 52.48
CA ALA A 407 13.17 -0.83 53.39
C ALA A 407 14.13 -1.90 52.83
N ALA A 408 15.14 -2.20 53.65
CA ALA A 408 16.34 -2.99 53.41
C ALA A 408 16.17 -4.42 52.85
N SER A 409 17.09 -4.79 51.96
CA SER A 409 18.03 -5.94 52.05
C SER A 409 18.69 -6.09 50.66
N GLY A 410 19.96 -6.38 50.43
CA GLY A 410 21.13 -6.79 51.21
C GLY A 410 22.21 -7.13 50.15
N ALA A 411 23.47 -6.94 50.51
CA ALA A 411 24.67 -6.98 49.65
C ALA A 411 24.81 -8.16 48.65
N ALA A 412 25.49 -7.93 47.52
CA ALA A 412 26.86 -8.40 47.29
C ALA A 412 27.37 -8.25 45.82
N GLY A 413 28.63 -7.82 45.68
CA GLY A 413 29.54 -8.04 44.53
C GLY A 413 29.58 -6.88 43.50
N ALA A 414 30.53 -5.93 43.52
CA ALA A 414 31.95 -6.04 43.09
C ALA A 414 32.07 -6.69 41.69
N GLU A 415 32.74 -6.16 40.67
CA GLU A 415 33.71 -5.06 40.49
C GLU A 415 33.71 -4.77 38.97
N ALA A 416 33.82 -3.52 38.51
CA ALA A 416 35.07 -2.91 38.01
C ALA A 416 35.84 -3.76 36.99
N ALA A 417 36.44 -3.27 35.92
CA ALA A 417 36.59 -1.97 35.27
C ALA A 417 37.18 -2.33 33.89
N THR A 418 37.16 -1.48 32.87
CA THR A 418 38.24 -0.52 32.57
C THR A 418 37.97 -0.05 31.13
N ALA A 419 37.92 1.26 30.89
CA ALA A 419 39.00 2.06 30.29
C ALA A 419 39.24 1.67 28.81
N SER A 420 39.36 2.57 27.84
CA SER A 420 39.70 3.99 27.86
C SER A 420 39.53 4.50 26.43
N ALA A 421 39.13 5.76 26.28
CA ALA A 421 39.32 6.50 25.04
C ALA A 421 40.82 6.62 24.69
N PRO A 422 41.12 7.12 23.48
CA PRO A 422 41.73 8.44 23.52
C PRO A 422 41.18 9.43 22.48
N ALA A 423 41.26 10.71 22.86
CA ALA A 423 41.30 11.89 21.99
C ALA A 423 42.52 11.82 21.04
N ALA A 424 42.69 12.60 19.97
CA ALA A 424 42.23 13.93 19.61
C ALA A 424 42.50 14.18 18.10
N ALA A 425 41.96 15.29 17.62
CA ALA A 425 42.52 16.19 16.59
C ALA A 425 42.61 15.70 15.13
N GLY A 426 41.97 16.49 14.25
CA GLY A 426 42.11 16.42 12.81
C GLY A 426 41.09 17.35 12.15
N SER A 427 41.50 18.60 11.90
CA SER A 427 40.85 19.48 10.94
C SER A 427 40.74 18.77 9.59
N ASP A 428 39.56 18.82 8.95
CA ASP A 428 39.47 19.18 7.53
C ASP A 428 38.02 19.41 7.11
N SER A 429 37.87 20.43 6.27
CA SER A 429 36.65 20.79 5.57
C SER A 429 36.11 19.61 4.75
N ALA A 430 34.88 19.19 5.02
CA ALA A 430 34.13 18.33 4.11
C ALA A 430 32.86 19.06 3.69
N ALA A 431 32.79 19.38 2.39
CA ALA A 431 31.67 20.03 1.75
C ALA A 431 30.37 19.26 2.01
N THR A 432 29.35 19.97 2.50
CA THR A 432 27.98 19.48 2.62
C THR A 432 27.51 19.00 1.24
N GLN A 433 27.24 17.71 1.10
CA GLN A 433 26.63 17.17 -0.11
C GLN A 433 25.26 17.82 -0.32
N ALA A 434 25.07 18.48 -1.47
CA ALA A 434 23.80 19.11 -1.83
C ALA A 434 22.74 18.02 -2.07
N ALA A 435 21.72 17.96 -1.21
CA ALA A 435 20.63 16.98 -1.32
C ALA A 435 19.41 17.59 -2.05
N LEU A 436 18.86 16.84 -3.00
CA LEU A 436 17.53 17.06 -3.59
C LEU A 436 16.49 16.21 -2.83
N PRO A 437 15.20 16.62 -2.77
CA PRO A 437 14.61 17.75 -3.47
C PRO A 437 14.83 19.10 -2.79
N ALA A 438 14.92 20.17 -3.59
CA ALA A 438 14.96 21.56 -3.12
C ALA A 438 13.66 22.29 -3.51
N SER A 439 13.17 23.19 -2.66
CA SER A 439 11.93 23.95 -2.91
C SER A 439 12.21 25.44 -2.95
N ILE A 440 11.60 26.14 -3.91
CA ILE A 440 11.63 27.60 -4.04
C ILE A 440 10.20 28.11 -3.81
N TYR A 441 10.01 29.01 -2.84
CA TYR A 441 8.68 29.52 -2.47
C TYR A 441 8.46 30.92 -3.02
N PHE A 442 7.38 31.13 -3.76
CA PHE A 442 7.06 32.40 -4.36
C PHE A 442 6.09 33.23 -3.51
N ASP A 443 6.21 34.55 -3.67
CA ASP A 443 5.19 35.49 -3.21
C ASP A 443 3.84 35.22 -3.91
N THR A 444 2.76 35.56 -3.21
CA THR A 444 1.40 35.49 -3.74
C THR A 444 1.29 36.29 -5.04
N GLY A 445 0.73 35.67 -6.08
CA GLY A 445 0.51 36.32 -7.38
C GLY A 445 1.77 36.65 -8.20
N LYS A 446 2.97 36.26 -7.75
CA LYS A 446 4.23 36.55 -8.47
C LYS A 446 4.91 35.29 -8.98
N SER A 447 5.60 35.43 -10.11
CA SER A 447 6.53 34.44 -10.69
C SER A 447 7.99 34.91 -10.72
N THR A 448 8.28 36.09 -10.16
CA THR A 448 9.64 36.59 -10.00
C THR A 448 10.41 35.75 -8.98
N LEU A 449 11.60 35.31 -9.35
CA LEU A 449 12.43 34.45 -8.50
C LEU A 449 12.80 35.18 -7.20
N PRO A 450 12.56 34.58 -6.01
CA PRO A 450 12.89 35.22 -4.74
C PRO A 450 14.41 35.15 -4.46
N ALA A 451 14.91 36.03 -3.59
CA ALA A 451 16.35 36.14 -3.32
C ALA A 451 16.95 34.86 -2.68
N ASP A 452 16.16 34.11 -1.92
CA ASP A 452 16.54 32.85 -1.28
C ASP A 452 16.56 31.66 -2.27
N ALA A 453 16.00 31.81 -3.48
CA ALA A 453 16.05 30.78 -4.52
C ALA A 453 17.48 30.42 -4.95
N LYS A 454 18.43 31.35 -4.78
CA LYS A 454 19.84 31.13 -5.14
C LYS A 454 20.41 29.89 -4.45
N ALA A 455 20.07 29.64 -3.19
CA ALA A 455 20.54 28.46 -2.47
C ALA A 455 20.02 27.15 -3.08
N ALA A 456 18.75 27.11 -3.51
CA ALA A 456 18.17 25.93 -4.17
C ALA A 456 18.73 25.71 -5.58
N VAL A 457 18.98 26.78 -6.33
CA VAL A 457 19.62 26.73 -7.66
C VAL A 457 21.08 26.28 -7.55
N ASP A 458 21.83 26.80 -6.58
CA ASP A 458 23.23 26.41 -6.34
C ASP A 458 23.31 24.94 -5.89
N ALA A 459 22.38 24.47 -5.06
CA ALA A 459 22.29 23.07 -4.64
C ALA A 459 22.01 22.14 -5.83
N ALA A 460 21.09 22.52 -6.73
CA ALA A 460 20.80 21.75 -7.94
C ALA A 460 21.99 21.74 -8.91
N ALA A 461 22.70 22.86 -9.07
CA ALA A 461 23.90 22.94 -9.90
C ALA A 461 25.06 22.12 -9.31
N ALA A 462 25.23 22.11 -7.99
CA ALA A 462 26.20 21.26 -7.31
C ALA A 462 25.86 19.76 -7.49
N TYR A 463 24.57 19.42 -7.40
CA TYR A 463 24.10 18.05 -7.66
C TYR A 463 24.33 17.63 -9.12
N ALA A 464 24.08 18.51 -10.09
CA ALA A 464 24.32 18.28 -11.52
C ALA A 464 25.81 18.05 -11.82
N LYS A 465 26.70 18.79 -11.15
CA LYS A 465 28.16 18.58 -11.28
C LYS A 465 28.59 17.22 -10.72
N ALA A 466 28.00 16.78 -9.62
CA ALA A 466 28.27 15.48 -9.02
C ALA A 466 27.63 14.32 -9.80
N HIS A 467 26.56 14.58 -10.57
CA HIS A 467 25.80 13.58 -11.34
C HIS A 467 25.52 14.12 -12.75
N PRO A 468 26.50 14.02 -13.69
CA PRO A 468 26.38 14.61 -15.02
C PRO A 468 25.15 14.13 -15.80
N ASP A 469 24.72 12.88 -15.59
CA ASP A 469 23.56 12.28 -16.27
C ASP A 469 22.22 12.52 -15.55
N ALA A 470 22.22 13.22 -14.42
CA ALA A 470 20.99 13.47 -13.67
C ALA A 470 20.07 14.42 -14.45
N LYS A 471 18.81 14.00 -14.58
CA LYS A 471 17.72 14.87 -15.03
C LYS A 471 17.01 15.46 -13.82
N PHE A 472 16.49 16.67 -13.97
CA PHE A 472 15.83 17.44 -12.92
C PHE A 472 14.37 17.65 -13.30
N ALA A 473 13.45 17.20 -12.45
CA ALA A 473 12.04 17.48 -12.63
C ALA A 473 11.60 18.69 -11.80
N LEU A 474 10.91 19.62 -12.45
CA LEU A 474 10.35 20.83 -11.86
C LEU A 474 8.84 20.71 -11.74
N SER A 475 8.33 20.64 -10.52
CA SER A 475 6.90 20.64 -10.21
C SER A 475 6.50 21.99 -9.62
N GLY A 476 5.68 22.74 -10.35
CA GLY A 476 5.08 23.99 -9.87
C GLY A 476 3.74 23.75 -9.21
N PHE A 477 3.53 24.28 -8.01
CA PHE A 477 2.29 24.14 -7.26
C PHE A 477 1.38 25.37 -7.45
N THR A 478 0.08 25.12 -7.50
CA THR A 478 -0.97 26.13 -7.71
C THR A 478 -1.42 26.76 -6.38
N ASP A 479 -1.66 28.06 -6.39
CA ASP A 479 -2.18 28.79 -5.22
C ASP A 479 -3.51 28.18 -4.75
N ALA A 480 -3.69 28.12 -3.41
CA ALA A 480 -4.87 27.50 -2.78
C ALA A 480 -6.17 28.32 -2.91
N THR A 481 -6.08 29.56 -3.39
CA THR A 481 -7.21 30.49 -3.56
C THR A 481 -7.09 31.20 -4.91
N GLY A 482 -8.22 31.61 -5.50
CA GLY A 482 -8.26 32.27 -6.82
C GLY A 482 -8.80 31.38 -7.95
N SER A 483 -8.75 31.87 -9.19
CA SER A 483 -9.20 31.13 -10.38
C SER A 483 -8.23 29.99 -10.70
N ALA A 484 -8.74 28.77 -10.86
CA ALA A 484 -7.95 27.58 -11.19
C ALA A 484 -7.09 27.77 -12.46
N ASP A 485 -7.65 28.39 -13.50
CA ASP A 485 -6.94 28.64 -14.75
C ASP A 485 -5.80 29.66 -14.59
N LEU A 486 -6.00 30.69 -13.76
CA LEU A 486 -4.96 31.68 -13.46
C LEU A 486 -3.86 31.06 -12.58
N ASN A 487 -4.24 30.21 -11.62
CA ASN A 487 -3.29 29.56 -10.73
C ASN A 487 -2.44 28.52 -11.47
N ALA A 488 -3.02 27.78 -12.41
CA ALA A 488 -2.28 26.86 -13.28
C ALA A 488 -1.28 27.61 -14.20
N LYS A 489 -1.68 28.76 -14.76
CA LYS A 489 -0.77 29.63 -15.54
C LYS A 489 0.36 30.17 -14.67
N LEU A 490 0.06 30.63 -13.46
CA LEU A 490 1.04 31.17 -12.53
C LEU A 490 2.05 30.11 -12.07
N ALA A 491 1.59 28.92 -11.73
CA ALA A 491 2.43 27.78 -11.36
C ALA A 491 3.38 27.38 -12.50
N LYS A 492 2.89 27.41 -13.75
CA LYS A 492 3.72 27.19 -14.94
C LYS A 492 4.78 28.29 -15.09
N SER A 493 4.41 29.57 -15.00
CA SER A 493 5.36 30.68 -15.09
C SER A 493 6.43 30.65 -14.01
N ARG A 494 6.10 30.18 -12.80
CA ARG A 494 7.08 29.96 -11.72
C ARG A 494 8.07 28.85 -12.06
N ALA A 495 7.58 27.72 -12.56
CA ALA A 495 8.44 26.60 -12.97
C ALA A 495 9.37 26.99 -14.13
N GLU A 496 8.90 27.82 -15.07
CA GLU A 496 9.71 28.40 -16.14
C GLU A 496 10.80 29.34 -15.60
N ALA A 497 10.48 30.20 -14.62
CA ALA A 497 11.48 31.07 -13.98
C ALA A 497 12.59 30.27 -13.27
N VAL A 498 12.24 29.15 -12.63
CA VAL A 498 13.22 28.25 -12.01
C VAL A 498 14.05 27.51 -13.07
N ARG A 499 13.44 27.05 -14.17
CA ARG A 499 14.18 26.46 -15.30
C ARG A 499 15.23 27.43 -15.83
N ASP A 500 14.84 28.68 -16.07
CA ASP A 500 15.75 29.68 -16.63
C ASP A 500 16.91 29.99 -15.67
N ALA A 501 16.65 30.00 -14.36
CA ALA A 501 17.69 30.12 -13.34
C ALA A 501 18.64 28.90 -13.31
N LEU A 502 18.12 27.68 -13.48
CA LEU A 502 18.95 26.47 -13.55
C LEU A 502 19.81 26.43 -14.82
N LYS A 503 19.26 26.90 -15.95
CA LYS A 503 20.02 27.08 -17.20
C LYS A 503 21.15 28.09 -17.02
N ALA A 504 20.86 29.23 -16.39
CA ALA A 504 21.88 30.23 -16.07
C ALA A 504 22.96 29.71 -15.10
N ALA A 505 22.62 28.73 -14.26
CA ALA A 505 23.56 28.04 -13.38
C ALA A 505 24.34 26.89 -14.06
N GLY A 506 24.14 26.67 -15.36
CA GLY A 506 24.92 25.73 -16.18
C GLY A 506 24.31 24.33 -16.34
N ILE A 507 23.04 24.11 -15.97
CA ILE A 507 22.34 22.85 -16.22
C ILE A 507 21.78 22.85 -17.65
N ALA A 508 22.07 21.79 -18.42
CA ALA A 508 21.60 21.65 -19.79
C ALA A 508 20.06 21.57 -19.87
N GLU A 509 19.47 22.18 -20.89
CA GLU A 509 18.01 22.29 -20.99
C GLU A 509 17.31 20.94 -21.16
N ASP A 510 17.94 20.00 -21.86
CA ASP A 510 17.49 18.62 -22.03
C ASP A 510 17.59 17.77 -20.75
N HIS A 511 18.27 18.28 -19.72
CA HIS A 511 18.31 17.70 -18.39
C HIS A 511 17.22 18.28 -17.48
N ILE A 512 16.39 19.23 -17.94
CA ILE A 512 15.32 19.84 -17.13
C ILE A 512 13.95 19.45 -17.69
N ILE A 513 13.13 18.80 -16.87
CA ILE A 513 11.80 18.32 -17.20
C ILE A 513 10.76 19.15 -16.44
N LEU A 514 9.97 19.95 -17.17
CA LEU A 514 8.83 20.66 -16.60
C LEU A 514 7.64 19.70 -16.43
N LYS A 515 7.18 19.49 -15.20
CA LYS A 515 5.95 18.74 -14.94
C LYS A 515 4.72 19.64 -15.08
N LYS A 516 3.55 19.01 -15.25
CA LYS A 516 2.27 19.72 -15.21
C LYS A 516 2.07 20.36 -13.83
N PRO A 517 1.44 21.55 -13.74
CA PRO A 517 1.13 22.16 -12.46
C PRO A 517 0.36 21.21 -11.53
N GLU A 518 0.78 21.16 -10.26
CA GLU A 518 0.20 20.30 -9.24
C GLU A 518 -0.68 21.13 -8.29
N THR A 519 -1.79 20.54 -7.83
CA THR A 519 -2.69 21.13 -6.82
C THR A 519 -2.41 20.47 -5.48
N ILE A 520 -2.37 21.24 -4.39
CA ILE A 520 -2.30 20.62 -3.07
C ILE A 520 -3.69 20.13 -2.65
N THR A 521 -3.80 18.83 -2.38
CA THR A 521 -5.00 18.22 -1.78
C THR A 521 -4.79 18.09 -0.26
N GLY A 522 -5.51 18.89 0.53
CA GLY A 522 -5.41 18.89 2.00
C GLY A 522 -4.87 20.20 2.55
N GLY A 523 -5.44 20.66 3.68
CA GLY A 523 -5.25 21.99 4.29
C GLY A 523 -3.84 22.33 4.75
N SER A 524 -2.93 22.50 3.81
CA SER A 524 -1.54 22.91 4.02
C SER A 524 -1.38 24.44 4.06
N ASP A 525 -0.29 24.89 4.68
CA ASP A 525 0.17 26.29 4.71
C ASP A 525 0.08 26.93 3.31
N ALA A 526 -0.53 28.11 3.20
CA ALA A 526 -0.65 28.85 1.94
C ALA A 526 0.69 29.08 1.23
N LYS A 527 1.82 29.04 1.95
CA LYS A 527 3.16 29.13 1.39
C LYS A 527 3.55 27.89 0.57
N GLU A 528 3.13 26.70 0.98
CA GLU A 528 3.39 25.44 0.26
C GLU A 528 2.72 25.42 -1.11
N ALA A 529 1.53 26.04 -1.22
CA ALA A 529 0.78 26.19 -2.47
C ALA A 529 1.50 27.07 -3.50
N ARG A 530 2.58 27.75 -3.12
CA ARG A 530 3.33 28.67 -3.99
C ARG A 530 4.75 28.21 -4.27
N ARG A 531 5.05 26.92 -4.12
CA ARG A 531 6.40 26.41 -4.35
C ARG A 531 6.63 25.91 -5.78
N VAL A 532 7.89 25.92 -6.19
CA VAL A 532 8.42 25.06 -7.24
C VAL A 532 9.41 24.10 -6.61
N GLN A 533 9.20 22.81 -6.81
CA GLN A 533 10.09 21.77 -6.31
C GLN A 533 11.03 21.29 -7.41
N ILE A 534 12.32 21.30 -7.12
CA ILE A 534 13.40 20.74 -7.93
C ILE A 534 13.71 19.35 -7.36
N SER A 535 13.55 18.32 -8.17
CA SER A 535 13.82 16.92 -7.78
C SER A 535 14.68 16.23 -8.82
N ALA A 536 15.47 15.23 -8.43
CA ALA A 536 16.11 14.35 -9.40
C ALA A 536 15.01 13.50 -10.06
N ALA A 537 14.93 13.53 -11.38
CA ALA A 537 14.05 12.67 -12.15
C ALA A 537 14.64 11.25 -12.12
N ALA A 538 13.81 10.27 -11.77
CA ALA A 538 14.23 8.86 -11.81
C ALA A 538 14.69 8.52 -13.23
N SER A 539 15.89 7.93 -13.35
CA SER A 539 16.43 7.50 -14.65
C SER A 539 15.44 6.51 -15.28
N PRO A 540 15.09 6.64 -16.58
CA PRO A 540 14.27 5.62 -17.23
C PRO A 540 15.05 4.30 -17.20
N ALA A 541 14.45 3.28 -16.58
CA ALA A 541 15.01 1.94 -16.57
C ALA A 541 15.15 1.46 -18.03
N ALA A 542 16.36 1.03 -18.39
CA ALA A 542 16.68 0.40 -19.67
C ALA A 542 16.14 -1.02 -19.74
#